data_AF-A0A7S2Q9T8-F1
#
_entry.id   AF-A0A7S2Q9T8-F1
#
_cell.length_a   1.000
_cell.length_b   1.000
_cell.length_c   1.000
_cell.angle_alpha   90.00
_cell.angle_beta   90.00
_cell.angle_gamma   90.00
#
_symmetry.space_group_name_H-M   'P 1'
#
loop_
_entity.id
_entity.type
_entity.pdbx_description
1 polymer ?
#
loop_
_entity_poly.entity_id
_entity_poly.type
_entity_poly.pdbx_seq_one_letter_code
_entity_poly.pdbx_strand_id
1 'polypeptide(L)'
;LALAVGGVPFEDRRVSYAQVAAMREAGELAFGQVPLLEIDGVPYQQSQALLRWAGRKSGLYPGQLQLRCDEIEEALADIRKVMVPQWYGHVLGRDPQTG
;
A
#
# COMPACT_ATOMS: atom_id res chain seq x y z
N LEU A 1 3.74 3.91 8.19
CA LEU A 1 3.29 4.62 9.41
C LEU A 1 2.81 3.66 10.50
N ALA A 2 1.79 2.83 10.27
CA ALA A 2 1.23 1.93 11.29
C ALA A 2 2.29 1.08 12.03
N LEU A 3 3.24 0.49 11.31
CA LEU A 3 4.36 -0.25 11.90
C LEU A 3 5.22 0.62 12.82
N ALA A 4 5.59 1.83 12.37
CA ALA A 4 6.39 2.75 13.15
C ALA A 4 5.66 3.25 14.41
N VAL A 5 4.39 3.63 14.30
CA VAL A 5 3.56 4.07 15.44
C VAL A 5 3.39 2.94 16.46
N GLY A 6 3.23 1.70 16.00
CA GLY A 6 3.14 0.52 16.84
C GLY A 6 4.46 0.00 17.40
N GLY A 7 5.59 0.65 17.10
CA GLY A 7 6.91 0.18 17.52
C GLY A 7 7.29 -1.19 16.94
N VAL A 8 6.69 -1.60 15.82
CA VAL A 8 7.00 -2.88 15.15
C VAL A 8 8.30 -2.69 14.35
N PRO A 9 9.37 -3.46 14.59
CA PRO A 9 10.59 -3.38 13.78
C PRO A 9 10.32 -3.80 12.33
N PHE A 10 10.86 -3.05 11.38
CA PHE A 10 10.78 -3.36 9.95
C PHE A 10 11.96 -2.72 9.21
N GLU A 11 12.30 -3.27 8.06
CA GLU A 11 13.22 -2.64 7.11
C GLU A 11 12.43 -1.78 6.11
N ASP A 12 12.77 -0.49 5.99
CA ASP A 12 12.18 0.43 4.99
C ASP A 12 12.99 0.40 3.69
N ARG A 13 12.74 -0.61 2.83
CA ARG A 13 13.38 -0.69 1.51
C ARG A 13 12.67 0.20 0.50
N ARG A 14 13.29 1.34 0.18
CA ARG A 14 12.79 2.28 -0.86
C ARG A 14 13.34 1.92 -2.23
N VAL A 15 12.46 1.80 -3.20
CA VAL A 15 12.79 1.41 -4.58
C VAL A 15 12.41 2.52 -5.56
N SER A 16 13.28 2.73 -6.55
CA SER A 16 13.03 3.61 -7.70
C SER A 16 12.09 2.97 -8.72
N TYR A 17 11.52 3.75 -9.64
CA TYR A 17 10.71 3.23 -10.73
C TYR A 17 11.43 2.18 -11.59
N ALA A 18 12.72 2.38 -11.87
CA ALA A 18 13.53 1.41 -12.60
C ALA A 18 13.69 0.09 -11.84
N GLN A 19 13.88 0.15 -10.52
CA GLN A 19 13.93 -1.05 -9.69
C GLN A 19 12.57 -1.76 -9.64
N VAL A 20 11.46 -1.02 -9.55
CA VAL A 20 10.10 -1.62 -9.61
C VAL A 20 9.86 -2.31 -10.95
N ALA A 21 10.32 -1.73 -12.06
CA ALA A 21 10.26 -2.37 -13.38
C ALA A 21 11.07 -3.67 -13.41
N ALA A 22 12.31 -3.64 -12.93
CA ALA A 22 13.16 -4.84 -12.85
C ALA A 22 12.56 -5.95 -11.97
N MET A 23 12.00 -5.61 -10.80
CA MET A 23 11.30 -6.57 -9.93
C MET A 23 10.07 -7.18 -10.61
N ARG A 24 9.34 -6.39 -11.40
CA ARG A 24 8.20 -6.88 -12.20
C ARG A 24 8.66 -7.88 -13.27
N GLU A 25 9.72 -7.54 -14.01
CA GLU A 25 10.32 -8.41 -15.03
C GLU A 25 10.88 -9.71 -14.45
N ALA A 26 11.46 -9.63 -13.24
CA ALA A 26 11.97 -10.78 -12.49
C ALA A 26 10.86 -11.66 -11.88
N GLY A 27 9.59 -11.25 -11.95
CA GLY A 27 8.47 -12.00 -11.37
C GLY A 27 8.36 -11.93 -9.85
N GLU A 28 9.07 -11.00 -9.20
CA GLU A 28 9.05 -10.82 -7.73
C GLU A 28 7.74 -10.19 -7.22
N LEU A 29 7.00 -9.51 -8.10
CA LEU A 29 5.76 -8.81 -7.78
C LEU A 29 4.57 -9.57 -8.39
N ALA A 30 3.81 -10.30 -7.58
CA ALA A 30 2.64 -11.07 -8.02
C ALA A 30 1.58 -10.21 -8.75
N PHE A 31 1.44 -8.94 -8.36
CA PHE A 31 0.55 -7.98 -9.04
C PHE A 31 1.29 -6.90 -9.84
N GLY A 32 2.60 -7.05 -10.04
CA GLY A 32 3.43 -6.07 -10.77
C GLY A 32 3.49 -4.67 -10.13
N GLN A 33 3.13 -4.54 -8.86
CA GLN A 33 2.97 -3.28 -8.15
C GLN A 33 3.59 -3.35 -6.74
N VAL A 34 4.06 -2.21 -6.24
CA VAL A 34 4.36 -2.00 -4.82
C VAL A 34 3.15 -1.34 -4.13
N PRO A 35 2.96 -1.47 -2.81
CA PRO A 35 3.86 -2.04 -1.80
C PRO A 35 3.88 -3.58 -1.76
N LEU A 36 5.04 -4.11 -1.36
CA LEU A 36 5.27 -5.50 -0.96
C LEU A 36 5.76 -5.51 0.49
N LEU A 37 5.23 -6.41 1.30
CA LEU A 37 5.68 -6.66 2.67
C LEU A 37 6.11 -8.12 2.77
N GLU A 38 7.35 -8.35 3.20
CA GLU A 38 7.85 -9.69 3.47
C GLU A 38 7.73 -9.99 4.97
N ILE A 39 7.13 -11.14 5.30
CA ILE A 39 6.99 -11.63 6.66
C ILE A 39 7.54 -13.06 6.67
N ASP A 40 8.60 -13.29 7.45
CA ASP A 40 9.26 -14.60 7.56
C ASP A 40 9.63 -15.20 6.19
N GLY A 41 10.15 -14.37 5.28
CA GLY A 41 10.53 -14.76 3.92
C GLY A 41 9.37 -14.92 2.93
N VAL A 42 8.13 -14.66 3.35
CA VAL A 42 6.94 -14.78 2.49
C VAL A 42 6.48 -13.39 2.03
N PRO A 43 6.37 -13.15 0.70
CA PRO A 43 5.94 -11.86 0.17
C PRO A 43 4.42 -11.72 0.15
N TYR A 44 3.93 -10.56 0.58
CA TYR A 44 2.52 -10.17 0.54
C TYR A 44 2.36 -8.80 -0.13
N GLN A 45 1.27 -8.60 -0.85
CA GLN A 45 0.94 -7.36 -1.57
C GLN A 45 -0.50 -6.91 -1.28
N GLN A 46 -0.92 -5.82 -1.91
CA GLN A 46 -2.18 -5.07 -1.70
C GLN A 46 -2.16 -4.21 -0.44
N SER A 47 -1.99 -2.91 -0.65
CA SER A 47 -1.80 -1.90 0.41
C SER A 47 -2.84 -1.96 1.53
N GLN A 48 -4.13 -2.16 1.20
CA GLN A 48 -5.18 -2.26 2.22
C GLN A 48 -5.11 -3.56 3.06
N ALA A 49 -4.74 -4.69 2.44
CA ALA A 49 -4.52 -5.93 3.19
C ALA A 49 -3.32 -5.79 4.14
N LEU A 50 -2.23 -5.20 3.64
CA LEU A 50 -1.03 -4.92 4.43
C LEU A 50 -1.30 -3.93 5.57
N LEU A 51 -2.10 -2.88 5.33
CA LEU A 51 -2.47 -1.89 6.34
C LEU A 51 -3.27 -2.53 7.49
N ARG A 52 -4.27 -3.36 7.18
CA ARG A 52 -5.05 -4.09 8.19
C ARG A 52 -4.17 -5.05 9.01
N TRP A 53 -3.25 -5.76 8.35
CA TRP A 53 -2.28 -6.60 9.05
C TRP A 53 -1.38 -5.78 9.97
N ALA A 54 -0.80 -4.70 9.46
CA ALA A 54 0.07 -3.81 10.23
C ALA A 54 -0.68 -3.18 11.41
N GLY A 55 -1.93 -2.77 11.20
CA GLY A 55 -2.82 -2.25 12.24
C GLY A 55 -3.09 -3.27 13.35
N ARG A 56 -3.38 -4.54 13.00
CA ARG A 56 -3.52 -5.61 14.00
C ARG A 56 -2.21 -5.86 14.74
N LYS A 57 -1.09 -5.95 14.03
CA LYS A 57 0.24 -6.17 14.61
C LYS A 57 0.67 -5.07 15.57
N SER A 58 0.25 -3.83 15.30
CA SER A 58 0.54 -2.63 16.10
C SER A 58 -0.50 -2.30 17.17
N GLY A 59 -1.59 -3.06 17.28
CA GLY A 59 -2.70 -2.74 18.20
C GLY A 59 -3.54 -1.53 17.79
N LEU A 60 -3.37 -1.01 16.56
CA LEU A 60 -4.10 0.14 16.01
C LEU A 60 -5.39 -0.26 15.26
N TYR A 61 -5.69 -1.56 15.18
CA TYR A 61 -6.87 -2.09 14.48
C TYR A 61 -7.76 -2.89 15.43
N PRO A 62 -8.61 -2.21 16.22
CA PRO A 62 -9.43 -2.83 17.26
C PRO A 62 -10.55 -3.70 16.67
N GLY A 63 -10.66 -4.96 17.10
CA GLY A 63 -11.61 -5.92 16.54
C GLY A 63 -13.08 -5.48 16.63
N GLN A 64 -13.50 -4.86 17.73
CA GLN A 64 -14.87 -4.39 17.94
C GLN A 64 -15.26 -3.20 17.06
N LEU A 65 -14.28 -2.45 16.54
CA LEU A 65 -14.52 -1.34 15.61
C LEU A 65 -14.00 -1.66 14.19
N GLN A 66 -13.58 -2.89 13.93
CA GLN A 66 -12.99 -3.30 12.66
C GLN A 66 -13.85 -2.82 11.47
N LEU A 67 -15.15 -3.11 11.50
CA LEU A 67 -16.03 -2.77 10.39
C LEU A 67 -16.12 -1.26 10.16
N ARG A 68 -16.08 -0.44 11.22
CA ARG A 68 -16.08 1.02 11.07
C ARG A 68 -14.78 1.53 10.47
N CYS A 69 -13.65 0.93 10.82
CA CYS A 69 -12.37 1.24 10.18
C CYS A 69 -12.40 0.86 8.69
N ASP A 70 -12.93 -0.33 8.38
CA ASP A 70 -13.09 -0.80 7.01
C ASP A 70 -14.02 0.10 6.19
N GLU A 71 -15.17 0.51 6.73
CA GLU A 71 -16.10 1.44 6.06
C GLU A 71 -15.41 2.75 5.65
N ILE A 72 -14.62 3.34 6.56
CA ILE A 72 -13.90 4.58 6.28
C ILE A 72 -12.80 4.36 5.24
N GLU A 73 -12.02 3.28 5.36
CA GLU A 73 -10.94 2.97 4.41
C GLU A 73 -11.45 2.68 2.99
N GLU A 74 -12.59 2.00 2.86
CA GLU A 74 -13.20 1.75 1.55
C GLU A 74 -13.80 3.02 0.95
N ALA A 75 -14.46 3.86 1.75
CA ALA A 75 -14.92 5.18 1.28
C ALA A 75 -13.74 6.06 0.79
N LEU A 76 -12.62 6.04 1.51
CA LEU A 76 -11.39 6.72 1.08
C LEU A 76 -10.79 6.10 -0.20
N ALA A 77 -10.88 4.79 -0.38
CA ALA A 77 -10.44 4.12 -1.59
C ALA A 77 -11.27 4.56 -2.81
N ASP A 78 -12.58 4.70 -2.66
CA ASP A 78 -13.45 5.20 -3.73
C ASP A 78 -13.17 6.66 -4.08
N ILE A 79 -12.96 7.52 -3.09
CA ILE A 79 -12.52 8.91 -3.32
C ILE A 79 -11.19 8.93 -4.08
N ARG A 80 -10.23 8.08 -3.69
CA ARG A 80 -8.92 7.99 -4.33
C ARG A 80 -9.00 7.60 -5.81
N LYS A 81 -9.91 6.67 -6.17
CA LYS A 81 -10.12 6.28 -7.57
C LYS A 81 -10.50 7.45 -8.46
N VAL A 82 -11.29 8.39 -7.95
CA VAL A 82 -11.71 9.59 -8.69
C VAL A 82 -10.63 10.68 -8.64
N MET A 83 -10.00 10.87 -7.48
CA MET A 83 -9.07 11.97 -7.27
C MET A 83 -7.71 11.76 -7.94
N VAL A 84 -7.17 10.54 -7.93
CA VAL A 84 -5.81 10.26 -8.45
C VAL A 84 -5.66 10.62 -9.94
N PRO A 85 -6.58 10.24 -10.84
CA PRO A 85 -6.47 10.64 -12.24
C PRO A 85 -6.49 12.15 -12.44
N GLN A 86 -7.34 12.86 -11.69
CA GLN A 86 -7.42 14.32 -11.75
C GLN A 86 -6.13 14.99 -11.29
N TRP A 87 -5.55 14.49 -10.20
CA TRP A 87 -4.27 14.96 -9.68
C TRP A 87 -3.13 14.78 -10.70
N TYR A 88 -3.05 13.59 -11.29
CA TYR A 88 -2.04 13.28 -12.30
C TYR A 88 -2.15 14.19 -13.53
N GLY A 89 -3.36 14.32 -14.09
CA GLY A 89 -3.58 15.15 -15.28
C GLY A 89 -3.37 16.64 -15.04
N HIS A 90 -3.88 17.19 -13.93
CA HIS A 90 -3.93 18.64 -13.73
C HIS A 90 -2.77 19.21 -12.91
N VAL A 91 -2.26 18.45 -11.92
CA VAL A 91 -1.22 18.95 -11.01
C VAL A 91 0.16 18.49 -11.47
N LEU A 92 0.28 17.22 -11.85
CA LEU A 92 1.57 16.65 -12.25
C LEU A 92 1.81 16.72 -13.77
N GLY A 93 0.79 17.03 -14.56
CA GLY A 93 0.88 17.10 -16.02
C GLY A 93 1.30 15.78 -16.67
N ARG A 94 1.01 14.65 -16.02
CA ARG A 94 1.45 13.30 -16.42
C ARG A 94 0.27 12.33 -16.40
N ASP A 95 0.30 11.31 -17.24
CA ASP A 95 -0.81 10.36 -17.33
C ASP A 95 -0.72 9.34 -16.17
N PRO A 96 -1.82 9.05 -15.44
CA PRO A 96 -1.80 8.11 -14.33
C PRO A 96 -1.52 6.65 -14.74
N GLN A 97 -1.69 6.31 -16.02
CA GLN A 97 -1.49 4.97 -16.57
C GLN A 97 -0.15 4.83 -17.31
N THR A 98 0.31 5.86 -18.02
CA THR A 98 1.55 5.79 -18.82
C THR A 98 2.75 6.52 -18.21
N GLY A 99 2.53 7.35 -17.17
CA GLY A 99 3.56 8.11 -16.48
C GLY A 99 3.82 9.47 -17.09
#